data_AF-A0A2K2TZ91-F1
#
_entry.id   AF-A0A2K2TZ91-F1
#
_cell.length_a   1.000
_cell.length_b   1.000
_cell.length_c   1.000
_cell.angle_alpha   90.00
_cell.angle_beta   90.00
_cell.angle_gamma   90.00
#
_symmetry.space_group_name_H-M   'P 1'
#
loop_
_entity.id
_entity.type
_entity.pdbx_description
1 polymer ?
#
loop_
_entity_poly.entity_id
_entity_poly.type
_entity_poly.pdbx_seq_one_letter_code
_entity_poly.pdbx_strand_id
1 'polypeptide(L)'
;MKKVNRITNKIRLLMGIFCLFLLIGCQKSPEEVIRKQLELGHRYLEEMKYEEAVIAFNKVIEIDPKVMEAYVGVLDARIGLGDVDEAVGILEILYKSFPENDLKEELKNTCELVSTEFSDDYERCIEVYKRILEIEPDLEAVYLDMSELYEKQGMLDEAVTVLTSGKEKCNEKEQLTEKEGELKKKIKEKLFSLIREKFSEEPMGISYDDFDLDGRHEIFAYGLSNDALSYSVWFCDQSGKQCEEIYKFAVSDMSEYSGNGFFRPKDKDGKLYFCPVITINDNFGDTNHNMLRQYYIFGIADQKPALLSFDENVNIPQADILPYLENVIGKFNS
;
A
#
# COMPACT_ATOMS: atom_id res chain seq x y z
N MET A 1 70.81 -65.14 3.17
CA MET A 1 69.41 -64.87 3.62
C MET A 1 69.06 -63.37 3.76
N LYS A 2 69.91 -62.49 4.30
CA LYS A 2 69.55 -61.06 4.54
C LYS A 2 69.19 -60.22 3.29
N LYS A 3 69.72 -60.56 2.10
CA LYS A 3 69.50 -59.79 0.86
C LYS A 3 68.12 -60.03 0.24
N VAL A 4 67.58 -61.25 0.37
CA VAL A 4 66.25 -61.62 -0.16
C VAL A 4 65.13 -60.95 0.66
N ASN A 5 65.23 -60.95 1.99
CA ASN A 5 64.27 -60.26 2.87
C ASN A 5 64.19 -58.74 2.65
N ARG A 6 65.30 -58.11 2.20
CA ARG A 6 65.29 -56.68 1.88
C ARG A 6 64.53 -56.37 0.59
N ILE A 7 64.56 -57.26 -0.39
CA ILE A 7 63.88 -57.09 -1.67
C ILE A 7 62.38 -57.36 -1.51
N THR A 8 62.00 -58.42 -0.80
CA THR A 8 60.58 -58.72 -0.52
C THR A 8 59.91 -57.63 0.33
N ASN A 9 60.62 -57.05 1.30
CA ASN A 9 60.08 -55.91 2.08
C ASN A 9 59.93 -54.63 1.24
N LYS A 10 60.83 -54.35 0.29
CA LYS A 10 60.68 -53.22 -0.64
C LYS A 10 59.50 -53.43 -1.60
N ILE A 11 59.31 -54.65 -2.11
CA ILE A 11 58.17 -54.99 -2.98
C ILE A 11 56.85 -54.86 -2.22
N ARG A 12 56.76 -55.34 -0.97
CA ARG A 12 55.58 -55.15 -0.12
C ARG A 12 55.30 -53.67 0.18
N LEU A 13 56.33 -52.87 0.42
CA LEU A 13 56.19 -51.43 0.65
C LEU A 13 55.69 -50.72 -0.61
N LEU A 14 56.23 -51.06 -1.79
CA LEU A 14 55.80 -50.52 -3.09
C LEU A 14 54.37 -50.94 -3.45
N MET A 15 53.98 -52.20 -3.19
CA MET A 15 52.59 -52.65 -3.35
C MET A 15 51.64 -51.93 -2.38
N GLY A 16 52.06 -51.72 -1.13
CA GLY A 16 51.27 -50.97 -0.14
C GLY A 16 51.07 -49.50 -0.53
N ILE A 17 52.11 -48.85 -1.07
CA ILE A 17 52.03 -47.47 -1.58
C ILE A 17 51.15 -47.41 -2.84
N PHE A 18 51.27 -48.38 -3.76
CA PHE A 18 50.42 -48.45 -4.95
C PHE A 18 48.94 -48.69 -4.60
N CYS A 19 48.65 -49.53 -3.61
CA CYS A 19 47.30 -49.69 -3.06
C CYS A 19 46.79 -48.42 -2.36
N LEU A 20 47.67 -47.65 -1.69
CA LEU A 20 47.32 -46.34 -1.14
C LEU A 20 46.97 -45.32 -2.25
N PHE A 21 47.72 -45.32 -3.35
CA PHE A 21 47.43 -44.48 -4.52
C PHE A 21 46.14 -44.88 -5.24
N LEU A 22 45.81 -46.17 -5.29
CA LEU A 22 44.52 -46.66 -5.82
C LEU A 22 43.34 -46.26 -4.93
N LEU A 23 43.54 -46.10 -3.61
CA LEU A 23 42.51 -45.62 -2.67
C LEU A 23 42.30 -44.10 -2.72
N ILE A 24 43.29 -43.33 -3.19
CA ILE A 24 43.19 -41.87 -3.39
C ILE A 24 42.55 -41.53 -4.76
N GLY A 25 42.51 -42.48 -5.69
CA GLY A 25 42.06 -42.29 -7.09
C GLY A 25 40.56 -42.20 -7.34
N CYS A 26 39.70 -42.05 -6.32
CA CYS A 26 38.25 -41.88 -6.49
C CYS A 26 37.67 -40.65 -5.76
N GLN A 27 38.44 -39.56 -5.62
CA GLN A 27 37.83 -38.27 -5.30
C GLN A 27 37.25 -37.67 -6.58
N LYS A 28 35.91 -37.70 -6.70
CA LYS A 28 35.17 -37.01 -7.76
C LYS A 28 35.48 -35.53 -7.70
N SER A 29 35.61 -34.88 -8.86
CA SER A 29 35.81 -33.43 -8.89
C SER A 29 34.58 -32.73 -8.29
N PRO A 30 34.75 -31.58 -7.63
CA PRO A 30 33.62 -30.77 -7.14
C PRO A 30 32.59 -30.49 -8.25
N GLU A 31 33.04 -30.21 -9.47
CA GLU A 31 32.18 -30.01 -10.64
C GLU A 31 31.32 -31.23 -10.99
N GLU A 32 31.88 -32.45 -10.93
CA GLU A 32 31.11 -33.67 -11.17
C GLU A 32 30.04 -33.88 -10.08
N VAL A 33 30.37 -33.55 -8.83
CA VAL A 33 29.43 -33.64 -7.71
C VAL A 33 28.30 -32.63 -7.87
N ILE A 34 28.62 -31.37 -8.18
CA ILE A 34 27.64 -30.30 -8.44
C ILE A 34 26.66 -30.74 -9.53
N ARG A 35 27.18 -31.11 -10.71
CA ARG A 35 26.33 -31.54 -11.84
C ARG A 35 25.41 -32.70 -11.44
N LYS A 36 25.95 -33.71 -10.76
CA LYS A 36 25.16 -34.87 -10.34
C LYS A 36 24.11 -34.52 -9.29
N GLN A 37 24.39 -33.60 -8.37
CA GLN A 37 23.41 -33.17 -7.38
C GLN A 37 22.32 -32.30 -8.02
N LEU A 38 22.64 -31.44 -8.99
CA LEU A 38 21.65 -30.70 -9.78
C LEU A 38 20.72 -31.66 -10.54
N GLU A 39 21.28 -32.61 -11.31
CA GLU A 39 20.49 -33.63 -12.02
C GLU A 39 19.61 -34.47 -11.09
N LEU A 40 20.05 -34.68 -9.85
CA LEU A 40 19.29 -35.41 -8.85
C LEU A 40 18.16 -34.55 -8.26
N GLY A 41 18.45 -33.28 -7.94
CA GLY A 41 17.47 -32.32 -7.45
C GLY A 41 16.32 -32.11 -8.44
N HIS A 42 16.64 -31.89 -9.71
CA HIS A 42 15.63 -31.75 -10.78
C HIS A 42 14.76 -32.98 -10.93
N ARG A 43 15.35 -34.19 -10.88
CA ARG A 43 14.56 -35.43 -10.91
C ARG A 43 13.64 -35.54 -9.70
N TYR A 44 14.09 -35.13 -8.52
CA TYR A 44 13.24 -35.13 -7.34
C TYR A 44 12.10 -34.11 -7.46
N LEU A 45 12.31 -32.94 -8.07
CA LEU A 45 11.23 -32.01 -8.40
C LEU A 45 10.20 -32.64 -9.34
N GLU A 46 10.65 -33.27 -10.43
CA GLU A 46 9.78 -33.98 -11.39
C GLU A 46 8.96 -35.11 -10.71
N GLU A 47 9.54 -35.77 -9.72
CA GLU A 47 8.90 -36.82 -8.92
C GLU A 47 8.07 -36.27 -7.73
N MET A 48 7.99 -34.94 -7.56
CA MET A 48 7.33 -34.24 -6.43
C MET A 48 7.89 -34.63 -5.05
N LYS A 49 9.15 -35.04 -4.99
CA LYS A 49 9.90 -35.39 -3.77
C LYS A 49 10.67 -34.17 -3.27
N TYR A 50 9.92 -33.19 -2.79
CA TYR A 50 10.44 -31.85 -2.56
C TYR A 50 11.50 -31.81 -1.45
N GLU A 51 11.35 -32.55 -0.35
CA GLU A 51 12.35 -32.60 0.71
C GLU A 51 13.68 -33.18 0.21
N GLU A 52 13.65 -34.24 -0.61
CA GLU A 52 14.85 -34.78 -1.23
C GLU A 52 15.47 -33.84 -2.24
N ALA A 53 14.66 -33.08 -2.99
CA ALA A 53 15.13 -32.04 -3.89
C ALA A 53 15.89 -30.95 -3.11
N VAL A 54 15.32 -30.44 -2.01
CA VAL A 54 15.99 -29.46 -1.11
C VAL A 54 17.34 -29.98 -0.64
N ILE A 55 17.42 -31.26 -0.22
CA ILE A 55 18.70 -31.86 0.22
C ILE A 55 19.72 -31.92 -0.92
N ALA A 56 19.31 -32.27 -2.13
CA ALA A 56 20.21 -32.35 -3.28
C ALA A 56 20.75 -30.97 -3.67
N PHE A 57 19.88 -29.96 -3.76
CA PHE A 57 20.28 -28.60 -4.10
C PHE A 57 21.11 -27.92 -2.99
N ASN A 58 20.80 -28.14 -1.72
CA ASN A 58 21.62 -27.62 -0.62
C ASN A 58 23.05 -28.15 -0.64
N LYS A 59 23.27 -29.39 -1.07
CA LYS A 59 24.64 -29.92 -1.28
C LYS A 59 25.39 -29.16 -2.37
N VAL A 60 24.69 -28.67 -3.40
CA VAL A 60 25.32 -27.82 -4.42
C VAL A 60 25.72 -26.48 -3.80
N ILE A 61 24.82 -25.85 -3.04
CA ILE A 61 25.06 -24.58 -2.34
C ILE A 61 26.24 -24.70 -1.36
N GLU A 62 26.36 -25.82 -0.64
CA GLU A 62 27.49 -26.10 0.26
C GLU A 62 28.84 -26.20 -0.45
N ILE A 63 28.86 -26.74 -1.68
CA ILE A 63 30.09 -26.91 -2.47
C ILE A 63 30.45 -25.61 -3.19
N ASP A 64 29.47 -24.98 -3.83
CA ASP A 64 29.62 -23.70 -4.50
C ASP A 64 28.37 -22.82 -4.32
N PRO A 65 28.42 -21.82 -3.42
CA PRO A 65 27.29 -20.94 -3.13
C PRO A 65 27.00 -19.94 -4.25
N LYS A 66 27.75 -19.96 -5.37
CA LYS A 66 27.51 -19.11 -6.54
C LYS A 66 26.64 -19.77 -7.61
N VAL A 67 26.22 -21.02 -7.40
CA VAL A 67 25.35 -21.73 -8.34
C VAL A 67 23.90 -21.31 -8.09
N MET A 68 23.45 -20.26 -8.78
CA MET A 68 22.07 -19.73 -8.66
C MET A 68 21.01 -20.81 -8.89
N GLU A 69 21.21 -21.69 -9.86
CA GLU A 69 20.30 -22.80 -10.20
C GLU A 69 19.95 -23.66 -8.98
N ALA A 70 20.88 -23.84 -8.04
CA ALA A 70 20.60 -24.60 -6.82
C ALA A 70 19.65 -23.85 -5.88
N TYR A 71 19.76 -22.53 -5.76
CA TYR A 71 18.82 -21.74 -4.96
C TYR A 71 17.43 -21.72 -5.60
N VAL A 72 17.33 -21.58 -6.93
CA VAL A 72 16.06 -21.70 -7.66
C VAL A 72 15.45 -23.08 -7.42
N GLY A 73 16.24 -24.16 -7.51
CA GLY A 73 15.76 -25.50 -7.21
C GLY A 73 15.28 -25.71 -5.77
N VAL A 74 15.92 -25.05 -4.77
CA VAL A 74 15.40 -25.02 -3.40
C VAL A 74 14.09 -24.25 -3.33
N LEU A 75 13.99 -23.11 -4.00
CA LEU A 75 12.76 -22.32 -4.04
C LEU A 75 11.60 -23.12 -4.63
N ASP A 76 11.78 -23.74 -5.78
CA ASP A 76 10.75 -24.57 -6.42
C ASP A 76 10.29 -25.71 -5.52
N ALA A 77 11.23 -26.35 -4.82
CA ALA A 77 10.90 -27.40 -3.86
C ALA A 77 10.12 -26.85 -2.66
N ARG A 78 10.47 -25.67 -2.13
CA ARG A 78 9.74 -25.02 -1.03
C ARG A 78 8.35 -24.59 -1.45
N ILE A 79 8.20 -24.09 -2.68
CA ILE A 79 6.89 -23.80 -3.26
C ILE A 79 6.05 -25.08 -3.34
N GLY A 80 6.63 -26.18 -3.81
CA GLY A 80 5.96 -27.49 -3.84
C GLY A 80 5.54 -28.02 -2.47
N LEU A 81 6.26 -27.65 -1.40
CA LEU A 81 5.93 -28.01 -0.02
C LEU A 81 4.86 -27.11 0.62
N GLY A 82 4.59 -25.94 0.04
CA GLY A 82 3.79 -24.91 0.68
C GLY A 82 4.52 -24.13 1.78
N ASP A 83 5.85 -24.24 1.85
CA ASP A 83 6.69 -23.59 2.87
C ASP A 83 6.92 -22.11 2.51
N VAL A 84 5.91 -21.27 2.73
CA VAL A 84 5.91 -19.86 2.28
C VAL A 84 7.09 -19.06 2.85
N ASP A 85 7.37 -19.19 4.15
CA ASP A 85 8.42 -18.40 4.81
C ASP A 85 9.82 -18.73 4.29
N GLU A 86 10.09 -20.02 4.11
CA GLU A 86 11.33 -20.51 3.51
C GLU A 86 11.44 -20.09 2.05
N ALA A 87 10.36 -20.17 1.27
CA ALA A 87 10.34 -19.74 -0.13
C ALA A 87 10.72 -18.25 -0.25
N VAL A 88 10.07 -17.37 0.52
CA VAL A 88 10.38 -15.94 0.53
C VAL A 88 11.80 -15.69 1.03
N GLY A 89 12.27 -16.44 2.02
CA GLY A 89 13.66 -16.38 2.48
C GLY A 89 14.68 -16.72 1.38
N ILE A 90 14.38 -17.69 0.51
CA ILE A 90 15.24 -18.00 -0.64
C ILE A 90 15.17 -16.91 -1.70
N LEU A 91 14.01 -16.32 -1.98
CA LEU A 91 13.89 -15.16 -2.86
C LEU A 91 14.74 -13.97 -2.37
N GLU A 92 14.72 -13.68 -1.07
CA GLU A 92 15.55 -12.62 -0.49
C GLU A 92 17.05 -12.90 -0.70
N ILE A 93 17.48 -14.17 -0.61
CA ILE A 93 18.86 -14.58 -0.89
C ILE A 93 19.18 -14.45 -2.38
N LEU A 94 18.28 -14.89 -3.25
CA LEU A 94 18.42 -14.80 -4.70
C LEU A 94 18.63 -13.35 -5.14
N TYR A 95 17.76 -12.45 -4.68
CA TYR A 95 17.84 -11.02 -4.97
C TYR A 95 19.16 -10.40 -4.49
N LYS A 96 19.58 -10.68 -3.25
CA LYS A 96 20.80 -10.12 -2.67
C LYS A 96 22.08 -10.66 -3.32
N SER A 97 22.08 -11.94 -3.68
CA SER A 97 23.29 -12.64 -4.13
C SER A 97 23.45 -12.65 -5.66
N PHE A 98 22.35 -12.48 -6.39
CA PHE A 98 22.29 -12.59 -7.85
C PHE A 98 21.50 -11.44 -8.49
N PRO A 99 21.84 -10.16 -8.19
CA PRO A 99 21.00 -9.00 -8.51
C PRO A 99 20.85 -8.67 -10.00
N GLU A 100 21.64 -9.30 -10.89
CA GLU A 100 21.56 -9.09 -12.34
C GLU A 100 20.54 -10.03 -13.02
N ASN A 101 19.96 -10.99 -12.30
CA ASN A 101 19.03 -11.97 -12.87
C ASN A 101 17.58 -11.49 -12.79
N ASP A 102 16.81 -11.88 -13.79
CA ASP A 102 15.37 -11.68 -13.83
C ASP A 102 14.70 -12.77 -12.97
N LEU A 103 14.07 -12.38 -11.86
CA LEU A 103 13.38 -13.26 -10.92
C LEU A 103 11.86 -13.25 -11.10
N LYS A 104 11.34 -12.76 -12.23
CA LYS A 104 9.89 -12.58 -12.44
C LYS A 104 9.09 -13.87 -12.29
N GLU A 105 9.61 -15.01 -12.76
CA GLU A 105 8.91 -16.29 -12.68
C GLU A 105 8.86 -16.80 -11.24
N GLU A 106 9.98 -16.72 -10.53
CA GLU A 106 10.12 -17.09 -9.13
C GLU A 106 9.23 -16.23 -8.22
N LEU A 107 9.20 -14.92 -8.46
CA LEU A 107 8.35 -13.97 -7.75
C LEU A 107 6.87 -14.29 -7.98
N LYS A 108 6.48 -14.52 -9.24
CA LYS A 108 5.11 -14.87 -9.61
C LYS A 108 4.65 -16.16 -8.91
N ASN A 109 5.42 -17.24 -9.01
CA ASN A 109 5.07 -18.52 -8.41
C ASN A 109 4.97 -18.42 -6.88
N THR A 110 5.83 -17.62 -6.25
CA THR A 110 5.76 -17.38 -4.81
C THR A 110 4.53 -16.57 -4.43
N CYS A 111 4.15 -15.55 -5.22
CA CYS A 111 2.93 -14.78 -4.96
C CYS A 111 1.67 -15.66 -5.08
N GLU A 112 1.61 -16.54 -6.09
CA GLU A 112 0.52 -17.52 -6.25
C GLU A 112 0.41 -18.44 -5.02
N LEU A 113 1.56 -18.90 -4.51
CA LEU A 113 1.60 -19.69 -3.28
C LEU A 113 1.07 -18.90 -2.07
N VAL A 114 1.56 -17.69 -1.85
CA VAL A 114 1.15 -16.81 -0.74
C VAL A 114 -0.36 -16.59 -0.75
N SER A 115 -0.92 -16.26 -1.92
CA SER A 115 -2.36 -16.05 -2.09
C SER A 115 -3.17 -17.32 -1.78
N THR A 116 -2.66 -18.48 -2.15
CA THR A 116 -3.33 -19.78 -1.95
C THR A 116 -3.29 -20.20 -0.48
N GLU A 117 -2.10 -20.24 0.12
CA GLU A 117 -1.88 -20.72 1.48
C GLU A 117 -2.53 -19.82 2.54
N PHE A 118 -2.54 -18.50 2.30
CA PHE A 118 -3.12 -17.52 3.22
C PHE A 118 -4.42 -16.91 2.71
N SER A 119 -5.16 -17.67 1.90
CA SER A 119 -6.45 -17.24 1.33
C SER A 119 -7.50 -16.85 2.38
N ASP A 120 -7.40 -17.38 3.60
CA ASP A 120 -8.27 -17.04 4.74
C ASP A 120 -7.56 -16.24 5.85
N ASP A 121 -6.22 -16.14 5.80
CA ASP A 121 -5.40 -15.39 6.78
C ASP A 121 -4.88 -14.11 6.13
N TYR A 122 -5.76 -13.11 6.06
CA TYR A 122 -5.49 -11.87 5.34
C TYR A 122 -4.31 -11.10 5.91
N GLU A 123 -4.19 -11.04 7.24
CA GLU A 123 -3.09 -10.38 7.92
C GLU A 123 -1.75 -11.04 7.55
N ARG A 124 -1.67 -12.37 7.58
CA ARG A 124 -0.43 -13.08 7.21
C ARG A 124 -0.10 -12.90 5.74
N CYS A 125 -1.09 -12.98 4.85
CA CYS A 125 -0.92 -12.75 3.42
C CYS A 125 -0.31 -11.36 3.15
N ILE A 126 -0.89 -10.33 3.76
CA ILE A 126 -0.43 -8.93 3.66
C ILE A 126 1.00 -8.76 4.21
N GLU A 127 1.33 -9.40 5.33
CA GLU A 127 2.67 -9.35 5.92
C GLU A 127 3.72 -9.93 4.97
N VAL A 128 3.43 -11.08 4.36
CA VAL A 128 4.35 -11.75 3.44
C VAL A 128 4.47 -10.97 2.13
N TYR A 129 3.37 -10.45 1.58
CA TYR A 129 3.41 -9.57 0.41
C TYR A 129 4.25 -8.32 0.65
N LYS A 130 4.23 -7.73 1.85
CA LYS A 130 5.13 -6.60 2.17
C LYS A 130 6.61 -7.00 2.07
N ARG A 131 6.99 -8.20 2.52
CA ARG A 131 8.36 -8.71 2.36
C ARG A 131 8.72 -8.92 0.89
N ILE A 132 7.81 -9.45 0.08
CA ILE A 132 8.02 -9.60 -1.37
C ILE A 132 8.22 -8.23 -2.03
N LEU A 133 7.46 -7.21 -1.64
CA LEU A 133 7.60 -5.84 -2.15
C LEU A 133 8.88 -5.13 -1.69
N GLU A 134 9.60 -5.64 -0.68
CA GLU A 134 10.96 -5.18 -0.36
C GLU A 134 12.00 -5.71 -1.35
N ILE A 135 11.69 -6.83 -2.02
CA ILE A 135 12.52 -7.45 -3.05
C ILE A 135 12.25 -6.79 -4.40
N GLU A 136 10.98 -6.79 -4.83
CA GLU A 136 10.53 -6.19 -6.08
C GLU A 136 9.35 -5.24 -5.82
N PRO A 137 9.61 -3.91 -5.76
CA PRO A 137 8.57 -2.93 -5.54
C PRO A 137 7.59 -2.75 -6.71
N ASP A 138 7.98 -3.12 -7.94
CA ASP A 138 7.18 -2.95 -9.17
C ASP A 138 6.32 -4.20 -9.48
N LEU A 139 5.46 -4.58 -8.53
CA LEU A 139 4.53 -5.69 -8.68
C LEU A 139 3.08 -5.21 -8.56
N GLU A 140 2.51 -4.71 -9.67
CA GLU A 140 1.13 -4.16 -9.72
C GLU A 140 0.11 -5.12 -9.11
N ALA A 141 0.20 -6.41 -9.45
CA ALA A 141 -0.70 -7.46 -8.98
C ALA A 141 -0.71 -7.60 -7.44
N VAL A 142 0.44 -7.44 -6.78
CA VAL A 142 0.53 -7.56 -5.31
C VAL A 142 -0.18 -6.41 -4.62
N TYR A 143 -0.09 -5.18 -5.13
CA TYR A 143 -0.86 -4.06 -4.58
C TYR A 143 -2.36 -4.21 -4.79
N LEU A 144 -2.78 -4.74 -5.96
CA LEU A 144 -4.18 -5.06 -6.22
C LEU A 144 -4.70 -6.10 -5.23
N ASP A 145 -4.00 -7.23 -5.10
CA ASP A 145 -4.37 -8.30 -4.16
C ASP A 145 -4.47 -7.77 -2.72
N MET A 146 -3.45 -7.05 -2.24
CA MET A 146 -3.48 -6.44 -0.91
C MET A 146 -4.67 -5.49 -0.74
N SER A 147 -5.01 -4.68 -1.76
CA SER A 147 -6.18 -3.79 -1.72
C SER A 147 -7.50 -4.56 -1.60
N GLU A 148 -7.63 -5.68 -2.30
CA GLU A 148 -8.82 -6.54 -2.23
C GLU A 148 -8.93 -7.24 -0.87
N LEU A 149 -7.82 -7.66 -0.28
CA LEU A 149 -7.78 -8.24 1.06
C LEU A 149 -8.21 -7.21 2.12
N TYR A 150 -7.76 -5.96 2.02
CA TYR A 150 -8.24 -4.89 2.89
C TYR A 150 -9.72 -4.55 2.64
N GLU A 151 -10.17 -4.56 1.39
CA GLU A 151 -11.58 -4.36 1.05
C GLU A 151 -12.48 -5.44 1.66
N LYS A 152 -12.07 -6.72 1.61
CA LYS A 152 -12.78 -7.85 2.25
C LYS A 152 -12.90 -7.68 3.76
N GLN A 153 -11.91 -7.06 4.39
CA GLN A 153 -11.92 -6.72 5.83
C GLN A 153 -12.75 -5.46 6.15
N GLY A 154 -13.26 -4.76 5.13
CA GLY A 154 -13.96 -3.46 5.29
C GLY A 154 -13.02 -2.29 5.58
N MET A 155 -11.71 -2.52 5.48
CA MET A 155 -10.62 -1.56 5.68
C MET A 155 -10.36 -0.78 4.39
N LEU A 156 -11.37 -0.02 3.96
CA LEU A 156 -11.33 0.70 2.67
C LEU A 156 -10.21 1.74 2.61
N ASP A 157 -9.81 2.29 3.75
CA ASP A 157 -8.75 3.30 3.80
C ASP A 157 -7.40 2.70 3.49
N GLU A 158 -7.08 1.62 4.18
CA GLU A 158 -5.87 0.87 4.00
C GLU A 158 -5.77 0.31 2.58
N ALA A 159 -6.91 -0.09 2.00
CA ALA A 159 -6.98 -0.48 0.59
C ALA A 159 -6.57 0.65 -0.36
N VAL A 160 -7.09 1.87 -0.16
CA VAL A 160 -6.70 3.06 -0.95
C VAL A 160 -5.22 3.40 -0.73
N THR A 161 -4.75 3.40 0.51
CA THR A 161 -3.33 3.70 0.83
C THR A 161 -2.37 2.75 0.11
N VAL A 162 -2.67 1.45 0.06
CA VAL A 162 -1.85 0.47 -0.66
C VAL A 162 -1.83 0.76 -2.16
N LEU A 163 -2.97 1.07 -2.77
CA LEU A 163 -3.04 1.41 -4.19
C LEU A 163 -2.26 2.69 -4.50
N THR A 164 -2.37 3.71 -3.66
CA THR A 164 -1.57 4.95 -3.77
C THR A 164 -0.08 4.64 -3.71
N SER A 165 0.37 3.83 -2.74
CA SER A 165 1.78 3.41 -2.66
C SER A 165 2.22 2.62 -3.89
N GLY A 166 1.37 1.74 -4.42
CA GLY A 166 1.66 1.00 -5.66
C GLY A 166 1.85 1.93 -6.85
N LYS A 167 1.00 2.96 -7.01
CA LYS A 167 1.10 3.93 -8.12
C LYS A 167 2.37 4.80 -8.10
N GLU A 168 3.00 4.92 -6.94
CA GLU A 168 4.28 5.61 -6.78
C GLU A 168 5.47 4.73 -7.16
N LYS A 169 5.34 3.41 -6.96
CA LYS A 169 6.42 2.43 -7.14
C LYS A 169 6.38 1.72 -8.48
N CYS A 170 5.19 1.51 -9.05
CA CYS A 170 5.00 0.75 -10.27
C CYS A 170 5.11 1.60 -11.53
N ASN A 171 5.70 1.00 -12.57
CA ASN A 171 5.76 1.62 -13.90
C ASN A 171 4.40 1.58 -14.60
N GLU A 172 3.73 0.42 -14.55
CA GLU A 172 2.35 0.22 -15.00
C GLU A 172 1.42 0.39 -13.80
N LYS A 173 0.43 1.29 -13.93
CA LYS A 173 -0.44 1.67 -12.80
C LYS A 173 -1.87 2.00 -13.20
N GLU A 174 -2.27 1.56 -14.39
CA GLU A 174 -3.61 1.81 -14.91
C GLU A 174 -4.66 1.12 -14.04
N GLN A 175 -4.43 -0.16 -13.71
CA GLN A 175 -5.35 -0.95 -12.90
C GLN A 175 -5.40 -0.41 -11.46
N LEU A 176 -4.24 -0.02 -10.90
CA LEU A 176 -4.19 0.62 -9.58
C LEU A 176 -5.00 1.91 -9.54
N THR A 177 -4.89 2.74 -10.58
CA THR A 177 -5.60 4.02 -10.67
C THR A 177 -7.11 3.82 -10.81
N GLU A 178 -7.53 2.85 -11.63
CA GLU A 178 -8.94 2.48 -11.79
C GLU A 178 -9.53 2.00 -10.46
N LYS A 179 -8.90 1.00 -9.83
CA LYS A 179 -9.34 0.43 -8.55
C LYS A 179 -9.39 1.49 -7.44
N GLU A 180 -8.40 2.38 -7.36
CA GLU A 180 -8.39 3.47 -6.38
C GLU A 180 -9.58 4.43 -6.59
N GLY A 181 -9.90 4.76 -7.85
CA GLY A 181 -11.04 5.60 -8.20
C GLY A 181 -12.38 4.97 -7.78
N GLU A 182 -12.54 3.66 -8.00
CA GLU A 182 -13.71 2.90 -7.56
C GLU A 182 -13.86 2.94 -6.03
N LEU A 183 -12.78 2.67 -5.30
CA LEU A 183 -12.79 2.68 -3.84
C LEU A 183 -13.05 4.08 -3.29
N LYS A 184 -12.46 5.13 -3.86
CA LYS A 184 -12.73 6.52 -3.47
C LYS A 184 -14.19 6.90 -3.67
N LYS A 185 -14.85 6.42 -4.74
CA LYS A 185 -16.29 6.60 -4.94
C LYS A 185 -17.10 5.87 -3.86
N LYS A 186 -16.75 4.62 -3.55
CA LYS A 186 -17.40 3.82 -2.51
C LYS A 186 -17.25 4.44 -1.11
N ILE A 187 -16.07 4.95 -0.78
CA ILE A 187 -15.81 5.67 0.47
C ILE A 187 -16.66 6.95 0.52
N LYS A 188 -16.65 7.77 -0.53
CA LYS A 188 -17.48 8.97 -0.59
C LYS A 188 -18.97 8.68 -0.34
N GLU A 189 -19.52 7.63 -0.96
CA GLU A 189 -20.91 7.21 -0.76
C GLU A 189 -21.17 6.75 0.68
N LYS A 190 -20.25 5.96 1.27
CA LYS A 190 -20.30 5.53 2.68
C LYS A 190 -20.29 6.73 3.63
N LEU A 191 -19.36 7.66 3.46
CA LEU A 191 -19.24 8.84 4.32
C LEU A 191 -20.45 9.77 4.18
N PHE A 192 -20.97 9.90 2.96
CA PHE A 192 -22.19 10.65 2.72
C PHE A 192 -23.40 10.02 3.43
N SER A 193 -23.57 8.69 3.36
CA SER A 193 -24.63 7.99 4.12
C SER A 193 -24.48 8.23 5.63
N LEU A 194 -23.25 8.16 6.14
CA LEU A 194 -22.96 8.36 7.55
C LEU A 194 -23.36 9.77 8.03
N ILE A 195 -23.10 10.79 7.23
CA ILE A 195 -23.55 12.17 7.51
C ILE A 195 -25.08 12.23 7.54
N ARG A 196 -25.75 11.58 6.58
CA ARG A 196 -27.22 11.59 6.51
C ARG A 196 -27.87 10.92 7.71
N GLU A 197 -27.31 9.81 8.15
CA GLU A 197 -27.80 9.05 9.28
C GLU A 197 -27.54 9.74 10.62
N LYS A 198 -26.38 10.39 10.78
CA LYS A 198 -26.00 11.04 12.04
C LYS A 198 -26.56 12.45 12.21
N PHE A 199 -26.63 13.22 11.14
CA PHE A 199 -26.75 14.68 11.26
C PHE A 199 -27.91 15.31 10.50
N SER A 200 -28.09 14.99 9.22
CA SER A 200 -29.10 15.65 8.39
C SER A 200 -29.42 14.82 7.15
N GLU A 201 -30.69 14.45 6.96
CA GLU A 201 -31.11 13.61 5.83
C GLU A 201 -30.79 14.21 4.46
N GLU A 202 -30.70 15.54 4.35
CA GLU A 202 -30.36 16.25 3.12
C GLU A 202 -29.39 17.41 3.41
N PRO A 203 -28.08 17.14 3.53
CA PRO A 203 -27.09 18.20 3.65
C PRO A 203 -27.14 19.08 2.39
N MET A 204 -26.98 20.38 2.59
CA MET A 204 -27.12 21.38 1.52
C MET A 204 -25.91 21.46 0.61
N GLY A 205 -24.75 21.01 1.09
CA GLY A 205 -23.62 20.73 0.22
C GLY A 205 -22.56 19.91 0.92
N ILE A 206 -21.78 19.24 0.08
CA ILE A 206 -20.71 18.33 0.48
C ILE A 206 -19.48 18.57 -0.36
N SER A 207 -18.31 18.41 0.24
CA SER A 207 -17.04 18.31 -0.47
C SER A 207 -16.29 17.09 0.03
N TYR A 208 -15.92 16.20 -0.89
CA TYR A 208 -15.05 15.07 -0.63
C TYR A 208 -13.74 15.30 -1.38
N ASP A 209 -12.64 15.44 -0.65
CA ASP A 209 -11.32 15.77 -1.19
C ASP A 209 -10.23 15.46 -0.16
N ASP A 210 -8.96 15.53 -0.57
CA ASP A 210 -7.80 15.46 0.34
C ASP A 210 -7.49 16.86 0.86
N PHE A 211 -7.97 17.18 2.07
CA PHE A 211 -7.95 18.55 2.57
C PHE A 211 -6.61 18.97 3.16
N ASP A 212 -5.73 18.04 3.55
CA ASP A 212 -4.40 18.33 4.10
C ASP A 212 -3.23 17.73 3.32
N LEU A 213 -3.50 17.16 2.15
CA LEU A 213 -2.52 16.57 1.23
C LEU A 213 -1.78 15.38 1.85
N ASP A 214 -2.45 14.62 2.72
CA ASP A 214 -1.89 13.42 3.35
C ASP A 214 -2.20 12.13 2.58
N GLY A 215 -2.91 12.25 1.45
CA GLY A 215 -3.34 11.15 0.58
C GLY A 215 -4.68 10.53 0.99
N ARG A 216 -5.19 10.86 2.19
CA ARG A 216 -6.52 10.45 2.65
C ARG A 216 -7.54 11.51 2.26
N HIS A 217 -8.77 11.07 2.05
CA HIS A 217 -9.84 11.95 1.59
C HIS A 217 -10.90 12.04 2.67
N GLU A 218 -11.26 13.27 3.02
CA GLU A 218 -12.26 13.56 4.02
C GLU A 218 -13.52 14.10 3.36
N ILE A 219 -14.63 14.06 4.09
CA ILE A 219 -15.84 14.76 3.69
C ILE A 219 -16.11 15.91 4.66
N PHE A 220 -16.29 17.10 4.09
CA PHE A 220 -16.98 18.20 4.76
C PHE A 220 -18.38 18.31 4.21
N ALA A 221 -19.33 18.61 5.07
CA ALA A 221 -20.70 18.89 4.68
C ALA A 221 -21.25 20.06 5.50
N TYR A 222 -22.26 20.73 4.96
CA TYR A 222 -23.01 21.73 5.70
C TYR A 222 -24.50 21.63 5.37
N GLY A 223 -25.34 22.05 6.29
CA GLY A 223 -26.78 22.06 6.09
C GLY A 223 -27.54 22.44 7.36
N LEU A 224 -28.86 22.37 7.30
CA LEU A 224 -29.71 22.58 8.47
C LEU A 224 -29.51 21.44 9.47
N SER A 225 -29.36 21.80 10.75
CA SER A 225 -29.38 20.83 11.85
C SER A 225 -30.77 20.25 12.06
N ASN A 226 -30.83 19.11 12.74
CA ASN A 226 -32.08 18.38 13.04
C ASN A 226 -33.12 19.19 13.85
N ASP A 227 -32.69 20.23 14.59
CA ASP A 227 -33.61 21.14 15.27
C ASP A 227 -34.28 22.15 14.33
N ALA A 228 -33.82 22.22 13.07
CA ALA A 228 -34.22 23.18 12.04
C ALA A 228 -34.06 24.65 12.46
N LEU A 229 -33.30 24.96 13.53
CA LEU A 229 -33.09 26.32 14.04
C LEU A 229 -31.70 26.87 13.77
N SER A 230 -30.85 26.07 13.16
CA SER A 230 -29.45 26.39 12.95
C SER A 230 -28.92 25.68 11.72
N TYR A 231 -27.84 26.24 11.18
CA TYR A 231 -27.00 25.51 10.24
C TYR A 231 -25.89 24.82 11.02
N SER A 232 -25.30 23.79 10.43
CA SER A 232 -24.15 23.09 11.00
C SER A 232 -23.17 22.69 9.91
N VAL A 233 -21.91 22.55 10.32
CA VAL A 233 -20.85 21.96 9.49
C VAL A 233 -20.46 20.65 10.12
N TRP A 234 -20.41 19.62 9.29
CA TRP A 234 -20.03 18.27 9.67
C TRP A 234 -18.75 17.89 8.94
N PHE A 235 -17.95 17.07 9.60
CA PHE A 235 -16.73 16.52 9.07
C PHE A 235 -16.72 15.02 9.34
N CYS A 236 -16.28 14.23 8.36
CA CYS A 236 -15.93 12.84 8.59
C CYS A 236 -14.60 12.50 7.94
N ASP A 237 -13.73 11.81 8.68
CA ASP A 237 -12.48 11.25 8.17
C ASP A 237 -12.75 10.14 7.15
N GLN A 238 -11.72 9.74 6.41
CA GLN A 238 -11.86 8.69 5.39
C GLN A 238 -12.44 7.40 5.96
N SER A 239 -12.07 7.06 7.20
CA SER A 239 -12.49 5.83 7.87
C SER A 239 -13.97 5.83 8.25
N GLY A 240 -14.53 7.03 8.47
CA GLY A 240 -15.82 7.29 9.05
C GLY A 240 -15.86 7.09 10.58
N LYS A 241 -14.72 6.77 11.22
CA LYS A 241 -14.65 6.61 12.68
C LYS A 241 -14.74 7.97 13.37
N GLN A 242 -14.08 8.99 12.82
CA GLN A 242 -14.28 10.37 13.25
C GLN A 242 -15.31 11.00 12.32
N CYS A 243 -16.51 11.27 12.84
CA CYS A 243 -17.58 11.88 12.08
C CYS A 243 -18.46 12.69 13.03
N GLU A 244 -18.34 14.02 12.98
CA GLU A 244 -18.78 14.95 14.03
C GLU A 244 -19.31 16.29 13.48
N GLU A 245 -20.12 16.97 14.29
CA GLU A 245 -20.49 18.38 14.07
C GLU A 245 -19.36 19.27 14.60
N ILE A 246 -18.69 19.97 13.70
CA ILE A 246 -17.50 20.78 14.03
C ILE A 246 -17.85 22.25 14.28
N TYR A 247 -19.02 22.69 13.81
CA TYR A 247 -19.49 24.06 14.02
C TYR A 247 -21.00 24.19 13.84
N LYS A 248 -21.61 25.10 14.58
CA LYS A 248 -23.05 25.38 14.55
C LYS A 248 -23.29 26.88 14.46
N PHE A 249 -24.08 27.28 13.49
CA PHE A 249 -24.44 28.68 13.24
C PHE A 249 -25.77 28.99 13.93
N ALA A 250 -25.83 30.03 14.76
CA ALA A 250 -27.10 30.53 15.28
C ALA A 250 -27.81 31.32 14.19
N VAL A 251 -29.05 30.94 13.85
CA VAL A 251 -29.85 31.67 12.87
C VAL A 251 -30.73 32.68 13.61
N SER A 252 -30.48 33.97 13.42
CA SER A 252 -31.27 35.03 14.08
C SER A 252 -32.66 35.23 13.45
N ASP A 253 -32.83 34.99 12.14
CA ASP A 253 -34.13 35.05 11.46
C ASP A 253 -34.14 34.19 10.17
N MET A 254 -34.90 33.09 10.14
CA MET A 254 -34.92 32.14 9.01
C MET A 254 -35.48 32.70 7.70
N SER A 255 -36.08 33.89 7.70
CA SER A 255 -36.68 34.51 6.51
C SER A 255 -35.67 35.15 5.55
N GLU A 256 -34.37 35.16 5.91
CA GLU A 256 -33.31 35.93 5.23
C GLU A 256 -32.23 35.10 4.51
N TYR A 257 -32.38 33.78 4.37
CA TYR A 257 -31.33 32.94 3.75
C TYR A 257 -31.74 32.47 2.36
N SER A 258 -31.11 33.02 1.32
CA SER A 258 -31.52 32.77 -0.09
C SER A 258 -30.44 32.16 -0.98
N GLY A 259 -29.21 31.96 -0.49
CA GLY A 259 -28.11 31.46 -1.32
C GLY A 259 -27.15 30.61 -0.51
N ASN A 260 -27.31 29.29 -0.64
CA ASN A 260 -26.48 28.31 0.05
C ASN A 260 -25.63 27.58 -0.98
N GLY A 261 -24.32 27.84 -0.91
CA GLY A 261 -23.27 27.15 -1.64
C GLY A 261 -22.00 27.13 -0.80
N PHE A 262 -20.97 26.43 -1.26
CA PHE A 262 -19.66 26.46 -0.62
C PHE A 262 -18.57 26.72 -1.66
N PHE A 263 -17.47 27.30 -1.20
CA PHE A 263 -16.24 27.44 -1.98
C PHE A 263 -15.19 26.45 -1.48
N ARG A 264 -14.25 26.16 -2.36
CA ARG A 264 -13.08 25.31 -2.08
C ARG A 264 -11.78 26.03 -2.46
N PRO A 265 -11.43 27.13 -1.76
CA PRO A 265 -10.18 27.82 -2.01
C PRO A 265 -9.00 26.92 -1.67
N LYS A 266 -7.86 27.22 -2.29
CA LYS A 266 -6.58 26.57 -2.00
C LYS A 266 -5.60 27.60 -1.46
N ASP A 267 -4.70 27.16 -0.59
CA ASP A 267 -3.52 27.97 -0.28
C ASP A 267 -2.41 27.80 -1.33
N LYS A 268 -1.29 28.49 -1.10
CA LYS A 268 -0.11 28.48 -1.97
C LYS A 268 0.52 27.08 -2.10
N ASP A 269 0.32 26.21 -1.12
CA ASP A 269 0.86 24.86 -1.06
C ASP A 269 -0.11 23.83 -1.65
N GLY A 270 -1.29 24.29 -2.08
CA GLY A 270 -2.33 23.48 -2.74
C GLY A 270 -3.35 22.88 -1.78
N LYS A 271 -3.19 23.11 -0.48
CA LYS A 271 -4.09 22.60 0.56
C LYS A 271 -5.48 23.19 0.37
N LEU A 272 -6.50 22.36 0.53
CA LEU A 272 -7.89 22.73 0.34
C LEU A 272 -8.55 23.20 1.63
N TYR A 273 -9.53 24.08 1.49
CA TYR A 273 -10.35 24.56 2.59
C TYR A 273 -11.83 24.45 2.21
N PHE A 274 -12.68 24.17 3.18
CA PHE A 274 -14.13 24.10 2.99
C PHE A 274 -14.77 25.40 3.49
N CYS A 275 -15.40 26.15 2.59
CA CYS A 275 -15.92 27.46 2.92
C CYS A 275 -17.42 27.57 2.61
N PRO A 276 -18.32 27.17 3.52
CA PRO A 276 -19.75 27.40 3.34
C PRO A 276 -20.02 28.92 3.37
N VAL A 277 -20.89 29.35 2.46
CA VAL A 277 -21.28 30.76 2.35
C VAL A 277 -22.72 30.90 2.79
N ILE A 278 -22.92 31.74 3.79
CA ILE A 278 -24.22 32.03 4.33
C ILE A 278 -24.59 33.45 3.89
N THR A 279 -25.56 33.53 2.99
CA THR A 279 -26.07 34.83 2.50
C THR A 279 -27.17 35.32 3.45
N ILE A 280 -26.98 36.51 4.03
CA ILE A 280 -27.98 37.18 4.87
C ILE A 280 -28.63 38.26 4.00
N ASN A 281 -29.93 38.15 3.78
CA ASN A 281 -30.70 39.03 2.91
C ASN A 281 -30.76 40.44 3.52
N ASP A 282 -30.03 41.40 2.94
CA ASP A 282 -30.20 42.82 3.29
C ASP A 282 -31.04 43.49 2.21
N ASN A 283 -32.30 43.79 2.57
CA ASN A 283 -33.27 44.65 1.89
C ASN A 283 -33.59 44.36 0.41
N PHE A 284 -34.76 43.76 0.16
CA PHE A 284 -35.47 43.74 -1.12
C PHE A 284 -35.65 45.16 -1.69
N GLY A 285 -34.70 45.66 -2.48
CA GLY A 285 -34.82 46.97 -3.12
C GLY A 285 -33.56 47.57 -3.72
N ASP A 286 -32.36 47.10 -3.36
CA ASP A 286 -31.12 47.62 -3.96
C ASP A 286 -30.75 46.85 -5.23
N THR A 287 -30.65 47.56 -6.35
CA THR A 287 -30.24 47.02 -7.65
C THR A 287 -28.73 46.76 -7.74
N ASN A 288 -27.96 47.24 -6.77
CA ASN A 288 -26.56 46.85 -6.63
C ASN A 288 -26.51 45.47 -5.97
N HIS A 289 -25.95 44.47 -6.67
CA HIS A 289 -25.95 43.05 -6.31
C HIS A 289 -25.06 42.70 -5.08
N ASN A 290 -25.00 43.61 -4.12
CA ASN A 290 -24.23 43.56 -2.90
C ASN A 290 -25.06 42.89 -1.82
N MET A 291 -24.78 41.61 -1.57
CA MET A 291 -25.42 40.84 -0.50
C MET A 291 -24.47 40.77 0.69
N LEU A 292 -24.97 41.02 1.90
CA LEU A 292 -24.22 40.75 3.12
C LEU A 292 -24.04 39.24 3.24
N ARG A 293 -22.80 38.80 3.41
CA ARG A 293 -22.47 37.37 3.53
C ARG A 293 -21.59 37.14 4.74
N GLN A 294 -21.83 36.00 5.37
CA GLN A 294 -20.93 35.43 6.36
C GLN A 294 -20.13 34.33 5.69
N TYR A 295 -18.81 34.39 5.87
CA TYR A 295 -17.87 33.37 5.41
C TYR A 295 -17.23 32.69 6.61
N TYR A 296 -17.08 31.39 6.49
CA TYR A 296 -16.40 30.56 7.45
C TYR A 296 -15.41 29.70 6.67
N ILE A 297 -14.19 29.60 7.18
CA ILE A 297 -13.10 28.88 6.53
C ILE A 297 -12.76 27.69 7.41
N PHE A 298 -13.16 26.51 6.96
CA PHE A 298 -12.82 25.26 7.61
C PHE A 298 -11.65 24.59 6.89
N GLY A 299 -10.84 23.87 7.66
CA GLY A 299 -9.78 23.02 7.13
C GLY A 299 -9.31 22.07 8.20
N ILE A 300 -8.28 21.30 7.89
CA ILE A 300 -7.63 20.40 8.85
C ILE A 300 -6.40 21.11 9.41
N ALA A 301 -6.30 21.29 10.72
CA ALA A 301 -5.14 21.83 11.41
C ALA A 301 -4.75 20.89 12.54
N ASP A 302 -3.45 20.59 12.68
CA ASP A 302 -2.95 19.61 13.66
C ASP A 302 -3.70 18.27 13.60
N GLN A 303 -3.96 17.78 12.38
CA GLN A 303 -4.70 16.53 12.08
C GLN A 303 -6.14 16.51 12.60
N LYS A 304 -6.77 17.69 12.79
CA LYS A 304 -8.15 17.82 13.24
C LYS A 304 -8.93 18.84 12.40
N PRO A 305 -10.22 18.62 12.15
CA PRO A 305 -11.06 19.63 11.52
C PRO A 305 -11.22 20.83 12.45
N ALA A 306 -11.13 22.05 11.90
CA ALA A 306 -11.28 23.27 12.68
C ALA A 306 -11.87 24.41 11.84
N LEU A 307 -12.56 25.33 12.52
CA LEU A 307 -12.81 26.68 11.99
C LEU A 307 -11.51 27.49 12.14
N LEU A 308 -10.95 27.91 11.01
CA LEU A 308 -9.66 28.61 10.97
C LEU A 308 -9.83 30.13 10.93
N SER A 309 -10.87 30.60 10.24
CA SER A 309 -11.20 32.01 10.12
C SER A 309 -12.67 32.19 9.80
N PHE A 310 -13.23 33.34 10.16
CA PHE A 310 -14.59 33.73 9.78
C PHE A 310 -14.67 35.24 9.58
N ASP A 311 -15.60 35.70 8.74
CA ASP A 311 -15.94 37.11 8.57
C ASP A 311 -17.45 37.24 8.33
N GLU A 312 -18.13 37.93 9.24
CA GLU A 312 -19.59 37.99 9.31
C GLU A 312 -20.21 39.17 8.55
N ASN A 313 -19.40 40.11 8.05
CA ASN A 313 -19.89 41.36 7.46
C ASN A 313 -19.18 41.69 6.15
N VAL A 314 -19.12 40.71 5.25
CA VAL A 314 -18.43 40.87 3.98
C VAL A 314 -19.43 41.22 2.88
N ASN A 315 -19.26 42.42 2.33
CA ASN A 315 -20.02 42.89 1.19
C ASN A 315 -19.13 42.92 -0.06
N ILE A 316 -19.08 41.78 -0.76
CA ILE A 316 -18.28 41.63 -2.00
C ILE A 316 -19.12 41.00 -3.11
N PRO A 317 -18.86 41.34 -4.39
CA PRO A 317 -19.47 40.66 -5.52
C PRO A 317 -19.19 39.15 -5.51
N GLN A 318 -20.12 38.34 -6.03
CA GLN A 318 -19.98 36.88 -6.07
C GLN A 318 -18.67 36.42 -6.76
N ALA A 319 -18.23 37.15 -7.80
CA ALA A 319 -17.04 36.85 -8.57
C ALA A 319 -15.73 37.04 -7.77
N ASP A 320 -15.75 37.88 -6.74
CA ASP A 320 -14.57 38.25 -5.95
C ASP A 320 -14.44 37.42 -4.66
N ILE A 321 -15.39 36.53 -4.38
CA ILE A 321 -15.40 35.70 -3.17
C ILE A 321 -14.18 34.80 -3.11
N LEU A 322 -13.92 34.01 -4.16
CA LEU A 322 -12.83 33.05 -4.16
C LEU A 322 -11.47 33.76 -3.99
N PRO A 323 -11.13 34.83 -4.73
CA PRO A 323 -9.93 35.62 -4.49
C PRO A 323 -9.84 36.22 -3.07
N TYR A 324 -10.97 36.67 -2.50
CA TYR A 324 -11.01 37.16 -1.12
C TYR A 324 -10.66 36.05 -0.13
N LEU A 325 -11.26 34.86 -0.26
CA LEU A 325 -11.00 33.72 0.62
C LEU A 325 -9.53 33.27 0.53
N GLU A 326 -8.99 33.14 -0.68
CA GLU A 326 -7.58 32.79 -0.90
C GLU A 326 -6.62 33.80 -0.26
N ASN A 327 -6.96 35.10 -0.30
CA ASN A 327 -6.19 36.15 0.38
C ASN A 327 -6.27 36.04 1.91
N VAL A 328 -7.46 35.79 2.47
CA VAL A 328 -7.62 35.56 3.92
C VAL A 328 -6.79 34.35 4.36
N ILE A 329 -6.85 33.25 3.62
CA ILE A 329 -6.05 32.04 3.84
C ILE A 329 -4.56 32.33 3.81
N GLY A 330 -4.09 33.07 2.80
CA GLY A 330 -2.70 33.46 2.70
C GLY A 330 -2.17 34.25 3.90
N LYS A 331 -3.02 35.00 4.60
CA LYS A 331 -2.64 35.83 5.76
C LYS A 331 -2.51 35.08 7.08
N PHE A 332 -3.29 34.03 7.29
CA PHE A 332 -3.20 33.25 8.55
C PHE A 332 -2.25 32.05 8.44
N ASN A 333 -1.84 31.68 7.22
CA ASN A 333 -0.79 30.69 6.98
C ASN A 333 0.64 31.29 6.89
N SER A 334 0.78 32.62 6.98
CA SER A 334 2.07 33.34 6.91
C SER A 334 2.67 33.62 8.29
#